data_AF-A0A7J5NSG5-F1
#
_entry.id   AF-A0A7J5NSG5-F1
#
_cell.length_a   1.000
_cell.length_b   1.000
_cell.length_c   1.000
_cell.angle_alpha   90.00
_cell.angle_beta   90.00
_cell.angle_gamma   90.00
#
_symmetry.space_group_name_H-M   'P 1'
#
loop_
_entity.id
_entity.type
_entity.pdbx_description
1 polymer ?
#
loop_
_entity_poly.entity_id
_entity_poly.type
_entity_poly.pdbx_seq_one_letter_code
_entity_poly.pdbx_strand_id
1 'polypeptide(L)'
;MNDIKRILIDLISISNNEKRIELYKKFYNIVQDFTVKPETDILDKIYTNLSGLIAHSELSKNEYNGLKLLLQYLERYGASENNR
;
A
#
# COMPACT_ATOMS: atom_id res chain seq x y z
N MET A 1 -7.76 -7.30 -4.45
CA MET A 1 -6.40 -7.55 -3.95
C MET A 1 -5.33 -7.50 -5.04
N ASN A 2 -5.61 -7.93 -6.27
CA ASN A 2 -4.64 -7.88 -7.38
C ASN A 2 -4.15 -6.46 -7.72
N ASP A 3 -5.02 -5.44 -7.65
CA ASP A 3 -4.62 -4.06 -7.89
C ASP A 3 -3.60 -3.55 -6.86
N ILE A 4 -3.81 -3.86 -5.57
CA ILE A 4 -2.88 -3.52 -4.49
C ILE A 4 -1.51 -4.16 -4.75
N LYS A 5 -1.49 -5.46 -5.10
CA LYS A 5 -0.26 -6.18 -5.42
C LYS A 5 0.48 -5.55 -6.61
N ARG A 6 -0.24 -5.22 -7.69
CA ARG A 6 0.34 -4.57 -8.88
C ARG A 6 0.94 -3.21 -8.54
N ILE A 7 0.20 -2.35 -7.83
CA ILE A 7 0.68 -1.02 -7.46
C ILE A 7 1.92 -1.10 -6.56
N LEU A 8 1.98 -2.07 -5.64
CA LEU A 8 3.16 -2.31 -4.81
C LEU A 8 4.38 -2.72 -5.64
N ILE A 9 4.23 -3.57 -6.65
CA ILE A 9 5.31 -3.92 -7.60
C ILE A 9 5.78 -2.67 -8.36
N ASP A 10 4.86 -1.85 -8.86
CA ASP A 10 5.19 -0.62 -9.58
C ASP A 10 6.00 0.31 -8.66
N LEU A 11 5.55 0.51 -7.41
CA LEU A 11 6.25 1.30 -6.39
C LEU A 11 7.66 0.78 -6.09
N ILE A 12 7.84 -0.53 -6.00
CA ILE A 12 9.17 -1.16 -5.84
C ILE A 12 10.10 -0.80 -7.01
N SER A 13 9.58 -0.77 -8.23
CA SER A 13 10.38 -0.51 -9.43
C SER A 13 10.75 0.97 -9.63
N ILE A 14 9.89 1.90 -9.19
CA ILE A 14 10.05 3.34 -9.45
C ILE A 14 10.66 4.11 -8.28
N SER A 15 10.68 3.52 -7.08
CA SER A 15 11.31 4.16 -5.91
C SER A 15 12.82 4.12 -6.04
N ASN A 16 13.47 5.21 -5.65
CA ASN A 16 14.93 5.32 -5.61
C ASN A 16 15.48 5.28 -4.17
N ASN A 17 14.65 4.92 -3.19
CA ASN A 17 15.02 4.87 -1.79
C ASN A 17 14.90 3.44 -1.26
N GLU A 18 16.02 2.86 -0.84
CA GLU A 18 16.10 1.47 -0.40
C GLU A 18 15.15 1.14 0.75
N LYS A 19 15.01 2.03 1.74
CA LYS A 19 14.10 1.82 2.87
C LYS A 19 12.63 1.79 2.43
N ARG A 20 12.26 2.63 1.45
CA ARG A 20 10.91 2.61 0.87
C ARG A 20 10.68 1.35 0.04
N ILE A 21 11.66 0.94 -0.75
CA ILE A 21 11.63 -0.32 -1.51
C ILE A 21 11.39 -1.50 -0.57
N GLU A 22 12.13 -1.60 0.52
CA GLU A 22 11.95 -2.65 1.54
C GLU A 22 10.57 -2.61 2.17
N LEU A 23 10.06 -1.40 2.50
CA LEU A 23 8.72 -1.22 3.03
C LEU A 23 7.64 -1.73 2.05
N TYR A 24 7.75 -1.38 0.76
CA TYR A 24 6.81 -1.83 -0.26
C TYR A 24 6.89 -3.35 -0.47
N LYS A 25 8.08 -3.95 -0.48
CA LYS A 25 8.27 -5.41 -0.54
C LYS A 25 7.63 -6.11 0.66
N LYS A 26 7.81 -5.57 1.86
CA LYS A 26 7.18 -6.11 3.08
C LYS A 26 5.66 -6.13 2.95
N PHE A 27 5.06 -5.03 2.51
CA PHE A 27 3.61 -4.97 2.32
C PHE A 27 3.11 -5.84 1.17
N TYR A 28 3.90 -5.98 0.10
CA TYR A 28 3.59 -6.91 -0.98
C TYR A 28 3.49 -8.34 -0.48
N ASN A 29 4.46 -8.80 0.30
CA ASN A 29 4.46 -10.16 0.86
C ASN A 29 3.25 -10.39 1.78
N ILE A 30 2.95 -9.43 2.67
CA ILE A 30 1.77 -9.50 3.55
C ILE A 30 0.48 -9.64 2.72
N VAL A 31 0.32 -8.82 1.69
CA VAL A 31 -0.86 -8.86 0.82
C VAL A 31 -0.87 -10.11 -0.06
N GLN A 32 0.30 -10.66 -0.41
CA GLN A 32 0.44 -11.90 -1.15
C GLN A 32 -0.15 -13.08 -0.39
N ASP A 33 0.09 -13.12 0.92
CA ASP A 33 -0.30 -14.22 1.82
C ASP A 33 -1.78 -14.21 2.23
N PHE A 34 -2.56 -13.20 1.85
CA PHE A 34 -4.00 -13.22 2.06
C PHE A 34 -4.67 -14.29 1.18
N THR A 35 -5.14 -15.36 1.83
CA THR A 35 -5.68 -16.56 1.17
C THR A 35 -7.18 -16.46 0.84
N VAL A 36 -8.01 -15.82 1.67
CA VAL A 36 -9.48 -15.78 1.45
C VAL A 36 -10.13 -14.45 1.83
N LYS A 37 -9.79 -13.88 3.00
CA LYS A 37 -10.20 -12.53 3.39
C LYS A 37 -9.01 -11.76 3.95
N PRO A 38 -8.82 -10.49 3.55
CA PRO A 38 -7.86 -9.64 4.21
C PRO A 38 -8.28 -9.42 5.66
N GLU A 39 -7.31 -9.52 6.57
CA GLU A 39 -7.50 -9.02 7.93
C GLU A 39 -7.56 -7.50 7.86
N THR A 40 -8.73 -6.92 8.15
CA THR A 40 -8.97 -5.46 8.08
C THR A 40 -7.95 -4.68 8.91
N ASP A 41 -7.59 -5.16 10.09
CA ASP A 41 -6.56 -4.58 10.96
C ASP A 41 -5.18 -4.51 10.28
N ILE A 42 -4.85 -5.49 9.43
CA ILE A 42 -3.58 -5.48 8.68
C ILE A 42 -3.63 -4.44 7.57
N LEU A 43 -4.75 -4.35 6.84
CA LEU A 43 -4.93 -3.33 5.81
C LEU A 43 -4.88 -1.92 6.39
N ASP A 44 -5.49 -1.70 7.56
CA ASP A 44 -5.46 -0.41 8.26
C ASP A 44 -4.03 -0.06 8.71
N LYS A 45 -3.28 -1.02 9.24
CA LYS A 45 -1.85 -0.81 9.56
C LYS A 45 -1.04 -0.43 8.33
N ILE A 46 -1.25 -1.09 7.19
CA ILE A 46 -0.58 -0.73 5.92
C ILE A 46 -0.97 0.70 5.52
N TYR A 47 -2.27 1.01 5.54
CA TYR A 47 -2.79 2.33 5.20
C TYR A 47 -2.19 3.44 6.06
N THR A 48 -2.15 3.27 7.38
CA THR A 48 -1.57 4.25 8.31
C THR A 48 -0.07 4.47 8.04
N ASN A 49 0.71 3.40 7.83
CA ASN A 49 2.13 3.53 7.54
C ASN A 49 2.39 4.29 6.23
N LEU A 50 1.64 3.96 5.18
CA LEU A 50 1.76 4.62 3.87
C LEU A 50 1.24 6.06 3.90
N SER A 51 0.23 6.36 4.72
CA SER A 51 -0.24 7.73 4.95
C SER A 51 0.81 8.57 5.70
N GLY A 52 1.53 7.98 6.66
CA GLY A 52 2.68 8.64 7.29
C GLY A 52 3.80 8.90 6.29
N LEU A 53 4.08 7.94 5.40
CA LEU A 53 5.08 8.08 4.35
C LEU A 53 4.75 9.24 3.40
N ILE A 54 3.51 9.32 2.91
CA ILE A 54 3.10 10.37 1.97
C ILE A 54 3.10 11.77 2.62
N ALA A 55 2.83 11.86 3.93
CA ALA A 55 2.76 13.13 4.65
C ALA A 55 4.14 13.71 5.02
N HIS A 56 5.15 12.85 5.18
CA HIS A 56 6.42 13.24 5.81
C HIS A 56 7.67 12.96 4.97
N SER A 57 7.53 12.45 3.74
CA SER A 57 8.67 12.11 2.89
C SER A 57 8.69 12.90 1.58
N GLU A 58 9.90 13.23 1.13
CA GLU A 58 10.11 13.68 -0.24
C GLU A 58 10.01 12.48 -1.19
N LEU A 59 8.98 12.52 -2.04
CA LEU A 59 8.67 11.50 -3.03
C LEU A 59 8.83 12.07 -4.42
N SER A 60 9.32 11.26 -5.36
CA SER A 60 9.22 11.63 -6.77
C SER A 60 7.74 11.74 -7.17
N LYS A 61 7.43 12.55 -8.19
CA LYS A 61 6.06 12.70 -8.68
C LYS A 61 5.39 11.36 -8.99
N ASN A 62 6.15 10.43 -9.58
CA ASN A 62 5.65 9.11 -9.96
C ASN A 62 5.37 8.24 -8.72
N GLU A 63 6.30 8.24 -7.76
CA GLU A 63 6.14 7.50 -6.51
C GLU A 63 4.96 8.04 -5.68
N TYR A 64 4.83 9.37 -5.59
CA TYR A 64 3.69 10.03 -4.93
C TYR A 64 2.35 9.62 -5.56
N ASN A 65 2.26 9.64 -6.89
CA ASN A 65 1.03 9.26 -7.59
C ASN A 65 0.69 7.77 -7.38
N GLY A 66 1.68 6.89 -7.42
CA GLY A 66 1.48 5.46 -7.13
C GLY A 66 1.02 5.22 -5.69
N LEU A 67 1.63 5.93 -4.73
CA LEU A 67 1.29 5.83 -3.32
C LEU A 67 -0.12 6.35 -3.03
N LYS A 68 -0.49 7.48 -3.62
CA LYS A 68 -1.85 8.03 -3.53
C LYS A 68 -2.89 7.06 -4.09
N LEU A 69 -2.60 6.43 -5.24
CA LEU A 69 -3.48 5.42 -5.81
C LEU A 69 -3.62 4.22 -4.89
N LEU A 70 -2.51 3.72 -4.33
CA LEU A 70 -2.52 2.61 -3.38
C LEU A 70 -3.40 2.90 -2.16
N LEU A 71 -3.28 4.10 -1.57
CA LEU A 71 -4.09 4.52 -0.43
C LEU A 71 -5.60 4.54 -0.76
N GLN A 72 -5.98 5.03 -1.95
CA GLN A 72 -7.39 5.02 -2.39
C GLN A 72 -7.95 3.59 -2.54
N TYR A 73 -7.14 2.64 -3.00
CA TYR A 73 -7.56 1.25 -3.06
C TYR A 73 -7.72 0.66 -1.66
N LEU A 74 -6.73 0.85 -0.77
CA LEU A 74 -6.78 0.36 0.61
C LEU A 74 -8.01 0.89 1.36
N GLU A 75 -8.31 2.18 1.25
CA GLU A 75 -9.48 2.81 1.85
C GLU A 75 -10.79 2.17 1.36
N ARG A 76 -10.91 1.88 0.06
CA ARG A 76 -12.09 1.20 -0.49
C ARG A 76 -12.24 -0.23 0.03
N TYR A 77 -11.15 -0.97 0.21
CA TYR A 77 -11.20 -2.31 0.77
C TYR A 77 -11.60 -2.28 2.26
N GLY A 78 -11.05 -1.35 3.05
CA GLY A 78 -11.43 -1.16 4.46
C GLY A 78 -12.87 -0.65 4.65
N ALA A 79 -13.31 0.34 3.84
CA ALA A 79 -14.66 0.90 3.91
C ALA A 79 -15.76 -0.06 3.43
N SER A 80 -15.42 -1.05 2.60
CA SER A 80 -16.39 -2.04 2.12
C SER A 80 -16.83 -3.06 3.19
N GLU A 81 -16.04 -3.25 4.25
CA GLU A 81 -16.40 -4.15 5.36
C GLU A 81 -17.09 -3.43 6.53
N ASN A 82 -16.93 -2.11 6.69
CA ASN A 82 -17.61 -1.32 7.73
C ASN A 82 -19.09 -0.99 7.43
N ASN A 83 -19.60 -1.34 6.25
CA ASN A 83 -20.98 -1.08 5.81
C ASN A 83 -21.81 -2.38 5.65
N ARG A 84 -21.43 -3.48 6.30
CA ARG A 84 -22.17 -4.76 6.27
C ARG A 84 -22.60 -5.23 7.64
#